data_AF-A0A6I2HF90-F1
#
_entry.id   AF-A0A6I2HF90-F1
#
_cell.length_a   1.000
_cell.length_b   1.000
_cell.length_c   1.000
_cell.angle_alpha   90.00
_cell.angle_beta   90.00
_cell.angle_gamma   90.00
#
_symmetry.space_group_name_H-M   'P 1'
#
loop_
_entity.id
_entity.type
_entity.pdbx_description
1 polymer ?
#
loop_
_entity_poly.entity_id
_entity_poly.type
_entity_poly.pdbx_seq_one_letter_code
_entity_poly.pdbx_strand_id
1 'polypeptide(L)'
;MSPASEHSDPMSLVQRARDVRAPEERERLVAASLAGLPSGGDARDRALFEVALALWRNWRPEDLALTRLLVRHETQAMRREHRCGDAPRALCFLLHLKGEARDATLIYEAKTSSFDAACSIEVEMLSMHRTREEMGAFLDGLALDPTVDPKWLSQLREWVLRPFDASDYESHVSYCEGLREYFGM
;
A
#
# COMPACT_ATOMS: atom_id res chain seq x y z
N MET A 1 32.73 -8.01 -22.29
CA MET A 1 31.36 -8.54 -22.34
C MET A 1 30.73 -8.27 -20.99
N SER A 2 29.92 -7.21 -20.88
CA SER A 2 29.14 -6.94 -19.67
C SER A 2 28.01 -7.96 -19.58
N PRO A 3 27.69 -8.50 -18.39
CA PRO A 3 26.50 -9.31 -18.24
C PRO A 3 25.31 -8.38 -18.47
N ALA A 4 24.46 -8.73 -19.44
CA ALA A 4 23.18 -8.08 -19.61
C ALA A 4 22.44 -8.15 -18.28
N SER A 5 22.16 -7.00 -17.69
CA SER A 5 21.32 -6.89 -16.52
C SER A 5 19.91 -7.30 -16.95
N GLU A 6 19.55 -8.55 -16.66
CA GLU A 6 18.16 -9.01 -16.67
C GLU A 6 17.38 -8.11 -15.72
N HIS A 7 16.86 -7.01 -16.27
CA HIS A 7 15.87 -6.20 -15.58
C HIS A 7 14.65 -7.09 -15.43
N SER A 8 14.45 -7.57 -14.20
CA SER A 8 13.30 -8.36 -13.79
C SER A 8 12.02 -7.69 -14.30
N ASP A 9 11.42 -8.26 -15.35
CA ASP A 9 10.11 -7.86 -15.87
C ASP A 9 9.11 -7.78 -14.68
N PRO A 10 8.46 -6.63 -14.42
CA PRO A 10 7.48 -6.46 -13.35
C PRO A 10 6.38 -7.53 -13.38
N MET A 11 5.95 -7.96 -14.57
CA MET A 11 4.99 -9.05 -14.74
C MET A 11 5.55 -10.39 -14.27
N SER A 12 6.87 -10.60 -14.41
CA SER A 12 7.54 -11.81 -13.93
C SER A 12 7.53 -11.89 -12.41
N LEU A 13 7.63 -10.76 -11.69
CA LEU A 13 7.58 -10.78 -10.22
C LEU A 13 6.19 -11.19 -9.72
N VAL A 14 5.13 -10.56 -10.23
CA VAL A 14 3.75 -10.88 -9.83
C VAL A 14 3.44 -12.35 -10.11
N GLN A 15 3.79 -12.84 -11.30
CA GLN A 15 3.55 -14.24 -11.66
C GLN A 15 4.36 -15.21 -10.79
N ARG A 16 5.66 -14.97 -10.61
CA ARG A 16 6.50 -15.82 -9.75
C ARG A 16 5.99 -15.83 -8.31
N ALA A 17 5.54 -14.70 -7.77
CA ALA A 17 5.01 -14.62 -6.42
C ALA A 17 3.68 -15.38 -6.26
N ARG A 18 2.86 -15.46 -7.31
CA ARG A 18 1.63 -16.28 -7.34
C ARG A 18 1.95 -17.78 -7.35
N ASP A 19 2.99 -18.18 -8.07
CA ASP A 19 3.38 -19.58 -8.19
C ASP A 19 3.95 -20.15 -6.87
N VAL A 20 4.47 -19.28 -6.00
CA VAL A 20 4.93 -19.64 -4.67
C VAL A 20 3.75 -19.77 -3.69
N ARG A 21 3.52 -20.99 -3.22
CA ARG A 21 2.44 -21.32 -2.28
C ARG A 21 2.77 -20.99 -0.82
N ALA A 22 4.04 -21.17 -0.41
CA ALA A 22 4.46 -20.96 0.96
C ALA A 22 4.64 -19.45 1.26
N PRO A 23 3.98 -18.88 2.29
CA PRO A 23 4.08 -17.44 2.59
C PRO A 23 5.52 -16.95 2.80
N GLU A 24 6.33 -17.70 3.55
CA GLU A 24 7.73 -17.34 3.83
C GLU A 24 8.60 -17.36 2.58
N GLU A 25 8.36 -18.31 1.67
CA GLU A 25 9.10 -18.40 0.42
C GLU A 25 8.73 -17.24 -0.51
N ARG A 26 7.45 -16.84 -0.51
CA ARG A 26 6.99 -15.66 -1.26
C ARG A 26 7.63 -14.40 -0.71
N GLU A 27 7.73 -14.28 0.61
CA GLU A 27 8.40 -13.16 1.27
C GLU A 27 9.87 -13.06 0.88
N ARG A 28 10.61 -14.18 0.92
CA ARG A 28 12.01 -14.24 0.47
C ARG A 28 12.15 -13.88 -1.01
N LEU A 29 11.26 -14.39 -1.87
CA LEU A 29 11.25 -14.09 -3.31
C LEU A 29 11.05 -12.59 -3.55
N VAL A 30 10.07 -11.98 -2.90
CA VAL A 30 9.78 -10.54 -3.03
C VAL A 30 10.95 -9.73 -2.50
N ALA A 31 11.45 -10.02 -1.30
CA ALA A 31 12.60 -9.32 -0.73
C ALA A 31 13.83 -9.40 -1.64
N ALA A 32 14.14 -10.57 -2.20
CA ALA A 32 15.24 -10.76 -3.15
C ALA A 32 15.02 -9.96 -4.45
N SER A 33 13.81 -9.96 -4.98
CA SER A 33 13.47 -9.23 -6.20
C SER A 33 13.56 -7.72 -5.99
N LEU A 34 13.08 -7.23 -4.83
CA LEU A 34 13.18 -5.83 -4.44
C LEU A 34 14.62 -5.38 -4.14
N ALA A 35 15.45 -6.27 -3.60
CA ALA A 35 16.88 -6.00 -3.39
C ALA A 35 17.66 -5.92 -4.72
N GLY A 36 17.19 -6.63 -5.76
CA GLY A 36 17.76 -6.58 -7.10
C GLY A 36 17.33 -5.37 -7.94
N LEU A 37 16.40 -4.53 -7.45
CA LEU A 37 16.00 -3.31 -8.14
C LEU A 37 17.13 -2.27 -8.18
N PRO A 38 17.17 -1.40 -9.20
CA PRO A 38 18.18 -0.34 -9.30
C PRO A 38 18.31 0.47 -8.01
N SER A 39 19.53 0.85 -7.64
CA SER A 39 19.82 1.62 -6.42
C SER A 39 19.60 3.13 -6.55
N GLY A 40 18.75 3.57 -7.47
CA GLY A 40 18.39 4.98 -7.68
C GLY A 40 16.89 5.18 -7.48
N GLY A 41 16.50 6.22 -6.72
CA GLY A 41 15.12 6.49 -6.30
C GLY A 41 14.11 6.35 -7.45
N ASP A 42 14.33 7.07 -8.55
CA ASP A 42 13.39 7.11 -9.68
C ASP A 42 13.28 5.77 -10.43
N ALA A 43 14.41 5.09 -10.65
CA ALA A 43 14.43 3.83 -11.38
C ALA A 43 13.79 2.69 -10.58
N ARG A 44 14.00 2.70 -9.25
CA ARG A 44 13.37 1.77 -8.33
C ARG A 44 11.87 2.03 -8.20
N ASP A 45 11.48 3.29 -7.99
CA ASP A 45 10.07 3.66 -7.86
C ASP A 45 9.31 3.31 -9.14
N ARG A 46 9.88 3.58 -10.32
CA ARG A 46 9.29 3.16 -11.59
C ARG A 46 9.10 1.65 -11.70
N ALA A 47 10.11 0.85 -11.34
CA ALA A 47 10.00 -0.61 -11.40
C ALA A 47 8.92 -1.15 -10.47
N LEU A 48 8.80 -0.58 -9.27
CA LEU A 48 7.75 -0.92 -8.32
C LEU A 48 6.37 -0.46 -8.78
N PHE A 49 6.28 0.71 -9.39
CA PHE A 49 5.05 1.23 -9.94
C PHE A 49 4.51 0.31 -11.05
N GLU A 50 5.38 -0.19 -11.93
CA GLU A 50 5.00 -1.20 -12.92
C GLU A 50 4.50 -2.52 -12.28
N VAL A 51 5.05 -2.92 -11.12
CA VAL A 51 4.54 -4.07 -10.35
C VAL A 51 3.13 -3.77 -9.82
N ALA A 52 2.90 -2.56 -9.30
CA ALA A 52 1.57 -2.14 -8.85
C ALA A 52 0.56 -2.11 -10.01
N LEU A 53 0.95 -1.62 -11.18
CA LEU A 53 0.12 -1.64 -12.39
C LEU A 53 -0.16 -3.07 -12.89
N ALA A 54 0.84 -3.96 -12.82
CA ALA A 54 0.67 -5.38 -13.15
C ALA A 54 -0.34 -6.06 -12.22
N LEU A 55 -0.25 -5.76 -10.91
CA LEU A 55 -1.23 -6.21 -9.91
C LEU A 55 -2.63 -5.67 -10.19
N TRP A 56 -2.75 -4.39 -10.53
CA TRP A 56 -4.04 -3.79 -10.88
C TRP A 56 -4.71 -4.49 -12.07
N ARG A 57 -4.01 -4.55 -13.20
CA ARG A 57 -4.57 -5.00 -14.49
C ARG A 57 -5.12 -6.42 -14.45
N ASN A 58 -4.61 -7.26 -13.58
CA ASN A 58 -5.00 -8.66 -13.47
C ASN A 58 -5.12 -9.06 -12.00
N TRP A 59 -5.76 -8.22 -11.19
CA TRP A 59 -5.89 -8.46 -9.77
C TRP A 59 -6.65 -9.75 -9.47
N ARG A 60 -6.15 -10.55 -8.52
CA ARG A 60 -6.83 -11.74 -7.97
C ARG A 60 -6.87 -11.71 -6.44
N PRO A 61 -7.87 -12.33 -5.78
CA PRO A 61 -7.94 -12.34 -4.32
C PRO A 61 -6.64 -12.81 -3.63
N GLU A 62 -5.90 -13.73 -4.24
CA GLU A 62 -4.65 -14.28 -3.71
C GLU A 62 -3.50 -13.25 -3.69
N ASP A 63 -3.61 -12.18 -4.49
CA ASP A 63 -2.61 -11.11 -4.55
C ASP A 63 -2.64 -10.21 -3.32
N LEU A 64 -3.70 -10.24 -2.50
CA LEU A 64 -3.80 -9.39 -1.33
C LEU A 64 -2.61 -9.56 -0.37
N ALA A 65 -2.16 -10.79 -0.15
CA ALA A 65 -1.00 -11.08 0.68
C ALA A 65 0.29 -10.48 0.08
N LEU A 66 0.44 -10.52 -1.24
CA LEU A 66 1.57 -9.90 -1.95
C LEU A 66 1.52 -8.37 -1.84
N THR A 67 0.36 -7.77 -2.06
CA THR A 67 0.19 -6.31 -1.97
C THR A 67 0.50 -5.80 -0.57
N ARG A 68 0.00 -6.47 0.48
CA ARG A 68 0.36 -6.16 1.89
C ARG A 68 1.85 -6.21 2.13
N LEU A 69 2.53 -7.22 1.58
CA LEU A 69 3.96 -7.38 1.72
C LEU A 69 4.73 -6.25 1.01
N LEU A 70 4.33 -5.89 -0.21
CA LEU A 70 4.92 -4.78 -0.95
C LEU A 70 4.73 -3.45 -0.22
N VAL A 71 3.54 -3.17 0.31
CA VAL A 71 3.28 -1.96 1.14
C VAL A 71 4.23 -1.92 2.33
N ARG A 72 4.39 -3.02 3.09
CA ARG A 72 5.30 -3.05 4.25
C ARG A 72 6.75 -2.77 3.86
N HIS A 73 7.22 -3.36 2.77
CA HIS A 73 8.57 -3.11 2.27
C HIS A 73 8.77 -1.64 1.88
N GLU A 74 7.80 -1.06 1.18
CA GLU A 74 7.89 0.34 0.76
C GLU A 74 7.75 1.29 1.93
N THR A 75 6.86 1.03 2.89
CA THR A 75 6.80 1.77 4.15
C THR A 75 8.16 1.79 4.86
N GLN A 76 8.84 0.64 4.95
CA GLN A 76 10.15 0.56 5.58
C GLN A 76 11.21 1.34 4.79
N ALA A 77 11.17 1.31 3.46
CA ALA A 77 12.08 2.06 2.61
C ALA A 77 11.84 3.57 2.72
N MET A 78 10.58 4.02 2.70
CA MET A 78 10.20 5.43 2.90
C MET A 78 10.71 5.97 4.25
N ARG A 79 10.62 5.19 5.34
CA ARG A 79 11.16 5.57 6.66
C ARG A 79 12.68 5.76 6.67
N ARG A 80 13.41 4.95 5.90
CA ARG A 80 14.89 4.93 5.89
C ARG A 80 15.47 5.97 4.95
N GLU A 81 14.83 6.16 3.81
CA GLU A 81 15.37 6.92 2.68
C GLU A 81 14.68 8.28 2.51
N HIS A 82 13.66 8.59 3.32
CA HIS A 82 12.83 9.79 3.20
C HIS A 82 12.29 10.01 1.78
N ARG A 83 11.94 8.90 1.11
CA ARG A 83 11.41 8.94 -0.26
C ARG A 83 9.88 8.84 -0.26
N CYS A 84 9.28 9.35 -1.31
CA CYS A 84 7.90 9.10 -1.72
C CYS A 84 7.87 8.80 -3.22
N GLY A 85 6.74 8.33 -3.73
CA GLY A 85 6.59 8.02 -5.15
C GLY A 85 5.21 7.46 -5.46
N ASP A 86 4.98 7.16 -6.73
CA ASP A 86 3.66 6.68 -7.19
C ASP A 86 3.44 5.21 -6.81
N ALA A 87 4.51 4.44 -6.62
CA ALA A 87 4.41 3.04 -6.22
C ALA A 87 3.73 2.83 -4.86
N PRO A 88 4.17 3.45 -3.74
CA PRO A 88 3.51 3.27 -2.45
C PRO A 88 2.06 3.77 -2.46
N ARG A 89 1.77 4.86 -3.19
CA ARG A 89 0.41 5.39 -3.34
C ARG A 89 -0.49 4.41 -4.10
N ALA A 90 -0.02 3.86 -5.22
CA ALA A 90 -0.76 2.86 -6.00
C ALA A 90 -1.03 1.57 -5.20
N LEU A 91 -0.02 1.06 -4.47
CA LEU A 91 -0.18 -0.12 -3.63
C LEU A 91 -1.19 0.11 -2.50
N CYS A 92 -1.18 1.29 -1.86
CA CYS A 92 -2.17 1.65 -0.85
C CYS A 92 -3.57 1.75 -1.46
N PHE A 93 -3.70 2.30 -2.67
CA PHE A 93 -4.99 2.35 -3.36
C PHE A 93 -5.52 0.94 -3.70
N LEU A 94 -4.65 -0.01 -4.06
CA LEU A 94 -5.07 -1.40 -4.27
C LEU A 94 -5.62 -2.04 -2.99
N LEU A 95 -5.00 -1.79 -1.82
CA LEU A 95 -5.54 -2.21 -0.53
C LEU A 95 -6.88 -1.52 -0.23
N HIS A 96 -6.95 -0.22 -0.50
CA HIS A 96 -8.18 0.55 -0.34
C HIS A 96 -9.33 -0.06 -1.13
N LEU A 97 -9.14 -0.33 -2.42
CA LEU A 97 -10.15 -0.94 -3.30
C LEU A 97 -10.61 -2.34 -2.82
N LYS A 98 -9.82 -3.04 -2.00
CA LYS A 98 -10.25 -4.28 -1.34
C LYS A 98 -11.09 -4.06 -0.10
N GLY A 99 -10.87 -2.97 0.60
CA GLY A 99 -11.73 -2.54 1.68
C GLY A 99 -11.69 -3.46 2.90
N GLU A 100 -10.61 -4.21 3.14
CA GLU A 100 -10.45 -4.90 4.43
C GLU A 100 -10.08 -3.87 5.50
N ALA A 101 -10.93 -3.69 6.53
CA ALA A 101 -10.72 -2.65 7.55
C ALA A 101 -9.32 -2.71 8.20
N ARG A 102 -8.79 -3.93 8.38
CA ARG A 102 -7.44 -4.16 8.92
C ARG A 102 -6.32 -3.53 8.08
N ASP A 103 -6.51 -3.38 6.77
CA ASP A 103 -5.49 -2.77 5.91
C ASP A 103 -5.38 -1.25 6.11
N ALA A 104 -6.36 -0.61 6.77
CA ALA A 104 -6.23 0.79 7.19
C ALA A 104 -5.01 1.02 8.09
N THR A 105 -4.58 0.02 8.88
CA THR A 105 -3.37 0.16 9.71
C THR A 105 -2.11 0.20 8.85
N LEU A 106 -2.05 -0.58 7.77
CA LEU A 106 -0.92 -0.58 6.84
C LEU A 106 -0.84 0.73 6.05
N ILE A 107 -1.99 1.22 5.57
CA ILE A 107 -2.06 2.52 4.87
C ILE A 107 -1.69 3.66 5.83
N TYR A 108 -2.16 3.62 7.08
CA TYR A 108 -1.79 4.61 8.09
C TYR A 108 -0.28 4.60 8.38
N GLU A 109 0.31 3.42 8.54
CA GLU A 109 1.76 3.29 8.74
C GLU A 109 2.57 3.78 7.56
N ALA A 110 2.08 3.58 6.33
CA ALA A 110 2.69 4.11 5.11
C ALA A 110 2.57 5.64 5.06
N LYS A 111 1.37 6.18 5.29
CA LYS A 111 1.11 7.62 5.28
C LYS A 111 1.90 8.39 6.33
N THR A 112 2.10 7.80 7.50
CA THR A 112 2.86 8.45 8.60
C THR A 112 4.35 8.11 8.60
N SER A 113 4.86 7.43 7.57
CA SER A 113 6.26 7.00 7.50
C SER A 113 7.27 8.12 7.26
N SER A 114 6.85 9.19 6.58
CA SER A 114 7.66 10.38 6.30
C SER A 114 6.74 11.57 6.02
N PHE A 115 7.30 12.80 6.01
CA PHE A 115 6.55 13.99 5.64
C PHE A 115 6.03 13.90 4.20
N ASP A 116 6.86 13.44 3.27
CA ASP A 116 6.48 13.30 1.86
C ASP A 116 5.42 12.20 1.65
N ALA A 117 5.49 11.11 2.43
CA ALA A 117 4.44 10.09 2.43
C ALA A 117 3.10 10.65 2.95
N ALA A 118 3.15 11.55 3.94
CA ALA A 118 1.95 12.19 4.48
C ALA A 118 1.24 13.05 3.44
N CYS A 119 2.00 13.66 2.52
CA CYS A 119 1.48 14.46 1.41
C CYS A 119 1.02 13.62 0.20
N SER A 120 1.64 12.47 -0.06
CA SER A 120 1.39 11.67 -1.28
C SER A 120 0.32 10.60 -1.12
N ILE A 121 0.17 10.01 0.06
CA ILE A 121 -0.87 9.00 0.32
C ILE A 121 -2.11 9.71 0.85
N GLU A 122 -3.22 9.69 0.12
CA GLU A 122 -4.45 10.38 0.51
C GLU A 122 -5.07 9.81 1.79
N VAL A 123 -5.68 10.69 2.59
CA VAL A 123 -6.33 10.29 3.84
C VAL A 123 -7.60 9.48 3.56
N GLU A 124 -8.26 9.74 2.43
CA GLU A 124 -9.47 9.07 1.95
C GLU A 124 -9.29 7.56 1.81
N MET A 125 -8.07 7.08 1.53
CA MET A 125 -7.74 5.66 1.48
C MET A 125 -8.05 4.94 2.80
N LEU A 126 -7.96 5.63 3.94
CA LEU A 126 -8.19 5.03 5.26
C LEU A 126 -9.66 4.70 5.54
N SER A 127 -10.60 5.21 4.73
CA SER A 127 -12.01 4.85 4.83
C SER A 127 -12.30 3.41 4.38
N MET A 128 -11.39 2.79 3.61
CA MET A 128 -11.48 1.41 3.14
C MET A 128 -12.81 1.02 2.45
N HIS A 129 -13.46 1.96 1.73
CA HIS A 129 -14.81 1.74 1.15
C HIS A 129 -15.86 1.27 2.18
N ARG A 130 -15.70 1.69 3.43
CA ARG A 130 -16.60 1.34 4.53
C ARG A 130 -17.33 2.57 5.04
N THR A 131 -18.40 2.30 5.77
CA THR A 131 -19.09 3.32 6.53
C THR A 131 -18.26 3.77 7.74
N ARG A 132 -18.58 4.95 8.25
CA ARG A 132 -17.96 5.50 9.45
C ARG A 132 -18.17 4.57 10.66
N GLU A 133 -19.35 3.96 10.74
CA GLU A 133 -19.75 3.03 11.79
C GLU A 133 -18.92 1.75 11.75
N GLU A 134 -18.72 1.16 10.56
CA GLU A 134 -17.88 -0.04 10.39
C GLU A 134 -16.42 0.23 10.78
N MET A 135 -15.87 1.38 10.36
CA MET A 135 -14.51 1.77 10.73
C MET A 135 -14.39 2.08 12.22
N GLY A 136 -15.40 2.71 12.82
CA GLY A 136 -15.49 2.90 14.27
C GLY A 136 -15.46 1.58 15.04
N ALA A 137 -16.29 0.61 14.62
CA ALA A 137 -16.34 -0.71 15.23
C ALA A 137 -15.01 -1.48 15.09
N PHE A 138 -14.33 -1.34 13.95
CA PHE A 138 -12.98 -1.89 13.77
C PHE A 138 -11.98 -1.30 14.77
N LEU A 139 -11.96 0.02 14.93
CA LEU A 139 -11.07 0.72 15.87
C LEU A 139 -11.39 0.39 17.33
N ASP A 140 -12.67 0.24 17.67
CA ASP A 140 -13.11 -0.21 19.00
C ASP A 140 -12.63 -1.65 19.26
N GLY A 141 -12.68 -2.51 18.24
CA GLY A 141 -12.12 -3.87 18.30
C GLY A 141 -10.61 -3.88 18.56
N LEU A 142 -9.84 -2.98 17.94
CA LEU A 142 -8.41 -2.82 18.23
C LEU A 142 -8.15 -2.36 19.66
N ALA A 143 -9.04 -1.53 20.24
CA ALA A 143 -8.91 -1.06 21.62
C ALA A 143 -9.01 -2.19 22.66
N LEU A 144 -9.59 -3.32 22.29
CA LEU A 144 -9.69 -4.51 23.15
C LEU A 144 -8.41 -5.36 23.14
N ASP A 145 -7.51 -5.15 22.17
CA ASP A 145 -6.24 -5.88 22.11
C ASP A 145 -5.20 -5.20 23.02
N PRO A 146 -4.75 -5.86 24.11
CA PRO A 146 -3.82 -5.26 25.07
C PRO A 146 -2.41 -5.04 24.50
N THR A 147 -2.11 -5.57 23.31
CA THR A 147 -0.82 -5.37 22.63
C THR A 147 -0.76 -4.08 21.83
N VAL A 148 -1.91 -3.43 21.60
CA VAL A 148 -2.01 -2.18 20.84
C VAL A 148 -1.67 -1.00 21.75
N ASP A 149 -0.71 -0.18 21.32
CA ASP A 149 -0.37 1.07 22.02
C ASP A 149 -1.58 2.05 21.97
N PRO A 150 -2.13 2.48 23.12
CA PRO A 150 -3.24 3.42 23.18
C PRO A 150 -2.97 4.75 22.47
N LYS A 151 -1.73 5.23 22.50
CA LYS A 151 -1.35 6.49 21.83
C LYS A 151 -1.40 6.32 20.32
N TRP A 152 -0.84 5.23 19.81
CA TRP A 152 -0.90 4.89 18.40
C TRP A 152 -2.35 4.72 17.93
N LEU A 153 -3.19 4.02 18.71
CA LEU A 153 -4.60 3.84 18.39
C LEU A 153 -5.38 5.16 18.34
N SER A 154 -5.09 6.08 19.27
CA SER A 154 -5.70 7.41 19.27
C SER A 154 -5.39 8.18 17.98
N GLN A 155 -4.13 8.12 17.52
CA GLN A 155 -3.72 8.76 16.27
C GLN A 155 -4.36 8.06 15.07
N LEU A 156 -4.29 6.72 15.00
CA LEU A 156 -4.95 5.95 13.95
C LEU A 156 -6.42 6.32 13.83
N ARG A 157 -7.15 6.42 14.96
CA ARG A 157 -8.57 6.79 14.99
C ARG A 157 -8.81 8.17 14.38
N GLU A 158 -8.01 9.17 14.74
CA GLU A 158 -8.12 10.52 14.16
C GLU A 158 -7.99 10.47 12.64
N TRP A 159 -6.97 9.79 12.13
CA TRP A 159 -6.71 9.70 10.69
C TRP A 159 -7.76 8.87 9.94
N VAL A 160 -8.21 7.75 10.51
CA VAL A 160 -9.21 6.86 9.89
C VAL A 160 -10.60 7.50 9.85
N LEU A 161 -10.95 8.31 10.84
CA LEU A 161 -12.26 8.95 10.88
C LEU A 161 -12.32 10.27 10.10
N ARG A 162 -11.16 10.92 9.87
CA ARG A 162 -11.07 12.19 9.14
C ARG A 162 -11.76 12.20 7.77
N PRO A 163 -11.66 11.19 6.89
CA PRO A 163 -12.35 11.19 5.61
C PRO A 163 -13.88 11.30 5.72
N PHE A 164 -14.47 10.88 6.84
CA PHE A 164 -15.91 10.98 7.06
C PHE A 164 -16.32 12.34 7.63
N ASP A 165 -15.44 12.95 8.41
CA ASP A 165 -15.74 14.18 9.14
C ASP A 165 -15.35 15.44 8.35
N ALA A 166 -14.35 15.34 7.46
CA ALA A 166 -13.81 16.44 6.67
C ALA A 166 -13.14 15.94 5.36
N SER A 167 -13.93 15.38 4.44
CA SER A 167 -13.47 14.99 3.10
C SER A 167 -13.16 16.23 2.24
N ASP A 168 -12.02 16.20 1.53
CA ASP A 168 -11.67 17.21 0.52
C ASP A 168 -12.36 16.94 -0.84
N TYR A 169 -12.99 15.77 -0.98
CA TYR A 169 -13.67 15.32 -2.20
C TYR A 169 -15.19 15.40 -2.07
N GLU A 170 -15.85 15.71 -3.19
CA GLU A 170 -17.32 15.78 -3.29
C GLU A 170 -18.00 14.46 -2.91
N SER A 171 -17.38 13.33 -3.30
CA SER A 171 -17.85 12.00 -2.93
C SER A 171 -16.73 10.97 -2.99
N HIS A 172 -16.94 9.82 -2.33
CA HIS A 172 -16.05 8.67 -2.41
C HIS A 172 -15.87 8.15 -3.84
N VAL A 173 -16.92 8.25 -4.66
CA VAL A 173 -16.89 7.84 -6.07
C VAL A 173 -15.97 8.74 -6.87
N SER A 174 -16.13 10.07 -6.73
CA SER A 174 -15.28 11.07 -7.39
C SER A 174 -13.81 10.89 -7.02
N TYR A 175 -13.52 10.64 -5.74
CA TYR A 175 -12.17 10.30 -5.27
C TYR A 175 -11.59 9.07 -5.98
N CYS A 176 -12.34 7.96 -6.02
CA CYS A 176 -11.89 6.72 -6.64
C CYS A 176 -11.70 6.86 -8.15
N GLU A 177 -12.57 7.60 -8.84
CA GLU A 177 -12.47 7.87 -10.27
C GLU A 177 -11.23 8.70 -10.59
N GLY A 178 -10.96 9.75 -9.81
CA GLY A 178 -9.76 10.57 -9.96
C GLY A 178 -8.46 9.77 -9.80
N LEU A 179 -8.39 8.86 -8.82
CA LEU A 179 -7.22 8.00 -8.67
C LEU A 179 -7.10 6.95 -9.78
N ARG A 180 -8.21 6.41 -10.28
CA ARG A 180 -8.18 5.51 -11.44
C ARG A 180 -7.63 6.22 -12.66
N GLU A 181 -8.13 7.42 -12.96
CA GLU A 181 -7.63 8.23 -14.07
C GLU A 181 -6.14 8.55 -13.91
N TYR A 182 -5.73 9.00 -12.71
CA TYR A 182 -4.34 9.33 -12.41
C TYR A 182 -3.36 8.19 -12.70
N PHE A 183 -3.72 6.96 -12.30
CA PHE A 183 -2.88 5.79 -12.51
C PHE A 183 -3.08 5.11 -13.87
N GLY A 184 -3.98 5.63 -14.72
CA GLY A 184 -4.33 5.00 -16.00
C GLY A 184 -5.01 3.64 -15.83
N MET A 185 -5.92 3.56 -14.85
CA MET A 185 -6.53 2.35 -14.31
C MET A 185 -8.01 2.20 -14.62
#